data_AF-A0A3D9IUF0-F1
#
_entry.id   AF-A0A3D9IUF0-F1
#
_cell.length_a   1.000
_cell.length_b   1.000
_cell.length_c   1.000
_cell.angle_alpha   90.00
_cell.angle_beta   90.00
_cell.angle_gamma   90.00
#
_symmetry.space_group_name_H-M   'P 1'
#
loop_
_entity.id
_entity.type
_entity.pdbx_description
1 polymer ?
#
loop_
_entity_poly.entity_id
_entity_poly.type
_entity_poly.pdbx_seq_one_letter_code
_entity_poly.pdbx_strand_id
1 'polypeptide(L)' 'MEGIAARTSGTVGLGVGLYEDYGNAQRLYGKRGYIPDGRGLMYANEAVHPGRTVTVDDDLLLYMVKQL' A
#
# COMPACT_ATOMS: atom_id res chain seq x y z
N MET A 1 12.51 -0.58 -10.37
CA MET A 1 12.20 -1.38 -9.17
C MET A 1 11.43 -2.65 -9.55
N GLU A 2 10.26 -2.56 -10.18
CA GLU A 2 9.48 -3.74 -10.65
C GLU A 2 10.29 -4.69 -11.55
N GLY A 3 11.01 -4.17 -12.55
CA GLY A 3 11.83 -5.01 -13.45
C GLY A 3 13.02 -5.72 -12.79
N ILE A 4 13.42 -5.32 -11.59
CA ILE A 4 14.43 -6.02 -10.77
C ILE A 4 13.73 -7.08 -9.92
N ALA A 5 12.59 -6.72 -9.29
CA ALA A 5 11.79 -7.64 -8.49
C ALA A 5 11.28 -8.85 -9.30
N ALA A 6 10.93 -8.67 -10.58
CA ALA A 6 10.47 -9.74 -11.46
C ALA A 6 11.50 -10.86 -11.68
N ARG A 7 12.79 -10.58 -11.40
CA ARG A 7 13.87 -11.58 -11.53
C ARG A 7 13.96 -12.51 -10.33
N THR A 8 13.33 -12.16 -9.21
CA THR A 8 13.49 -12.86 -7.93
C THR A 8 12.17 -13.15 -7.20
N SER A 9 11.06 -12.51 -7.58
CA SER A 9 9.73 -12.66 -6.97
C SER A 9 8.64 -12.51 -8.03
N GLY A 10 7.58 -13.33 -7.95
CA GLY A 10 6.38 -13.20 -8.79
C GLY A 10 5.42 -12.09 -8.34
N THR A 11 5.71 -11.43 -7.22
CA THR A 11 4.85 -10.38 -6.64
C THR A 11 5.68 -9.23 -6.11
N VAL A 12 5.20 -8.00 -6.32
CA VAL A 12 5.74 -6.77 -5.72
C VAL A 12 4.68 -6.11 -4.85
N GLY A 13 5.10 -5.56 -3.70
CA GLY A 13 4.24 -4.83 -2.77
C GLY A 13 4.74 -3.41 -2.51
N LEU A 14 3.83 -2.50 -2.17
CA LEU A 14 4.10 -1.13 -1.75
C LEU A 14 3.06 -0.64 -0.75
N GLY A 15 3.41 0.33 0.09
CA GLY A 15 2.46 1.08 0.92
C GLY A 15 2.08 2.40 0.25
N VAL A 16 0.83 2.83 0.41
CA VAL A 16 0.37 4.16 -0.02
C VAL A 16 -0.38 4.84 1.12
N GLY A 17 -0.10 6.12 1.32
CA GLY A 17 -0.80 6.95 2.31
C GLY A 17 -2.27 7.17 1.95
N LEU A 18 -3.05 7.58 2.95
CA LEU A 18 -4.52 7.55 2.87
C LEU A 18 -5.22 8.92 2.86
N TYR A 19 -4.48 10.02 2.89
CA TYR A 19 -5.04 11.36 2.74
C TYR A 19 -4.79 11.94 1.34
N GLU A 20 -5.44 13.08 1.06
CA GLU A 20 -5.62 13.63 -0.30
C GLU A 20 -4.35 13.73 -1.13
N ASP A 21 -3.23 14.13 -0.52
CA ASP A 21 -1.94 14.31 -1.20
C ASP A 21 -1.44 13.01 -1.87
N TYR A 22 -1.84 11.85 -1.34
CA TYR A 22 -1.52 10.54 -1.90
C TYR A 22 -2.49 10.07 -3.00
N GLY A 23 -3.58 10.80 -3.28
CA GLY A 23 -4.59 10.39 -4.25
C GLY A 23 -4.05 10.16 -5.67
N ASN A 24 -3.06 10.95 -6.09
CA ASN A 24 -2.36 10.72 -7.36
C ASN A 24 -1.60 9.40 -7.38
N ALA A 25 -0.93 9.05 -6.27
CA ALA A 25 -0.21 7.78 -6.13
C ALA A 25 -1.19 6.59 -6.12
N GLN A 26 -2.27 6.68 -5.35
CA GLN A 26 -3.33 5.65 -5.31
C GLN A 26 -3.88 5.35 -6.71
N ARG A 27 -4.24 6.39 -7.47
CA ARG A 27 -4.74 6.25 -8.85
C ARG A 27 -3.68 5.68 -9.79
N LEU A 28 -2.42 6.10 -9.65
CA LEU A 28 -1.32 5.59 -10.46
C LEU A 28 -1.11 4.09 -10.23
N TYR A 29 -1.08 3.65 -8.98
CA TYR A 29 -0.88 2.24 -8.64
C TYR A 29 -2.05 1.37 -9.10
N GLY A 30 -3.30 1.82 -8.88
CA GLY A 30 -4.48 1.14 -9.40
C GLY A 30 -4.43 0.97 -10.93
N LYS A 31 -4.08 2.04 -11.67
CA LYS A 31 -3.90 1.97 -13.14
C LYS A 31 -2.77 1.05 -13.58
N ARG A 32 -1.77 0.81 -12.73
CA ARG A 32 -0.64 -0.10 -13.00
C ARG A 32 -0.93 -1.56 -12.63
N GLY A 33 -2.14 -1.88 -12.17
CA GLY A 33 -2.59 -3.22 -11.81
C GLY A 33 -2.27 -3.62 -10.37
N TYR A 34 -1.91 -2.66 -9.51
CA TYR A 34 -1.82 -2.92 -8.07
C TYR A 34 -3.22 -2.98 -7.47
N ILE A 35 -3.44 -3.96 -6.59
CA ILE A 35 -4.67 -4.13 -5.80
C ILE A 35 -4.33 -4.12 -4.32
N PRO A 36 -5.25 -3.73 -3.41
CA PRO A 36 -5.02 -3.86 -1.98
C PRO A 36 -4.64 -5.29 -1.60
N ASP A 37 -3.68 -5.44 -0.69
CA ASP A 37 -3.17 -6.75 -0.26
C ASP A 37 -4.10 -7.53 0.68
N GLY A 38 -5.21 -6.90 1.09
CA GLY A 38 -6.24 -7.49 1.94
C GLY A 38 -5.92 -7.47 3.44
N ARG A 39 -4.81 -6.86 3.87
CA ARG A 39 -4.40 -6.82 5.29
C ARG A 39 -4.97 -5.65 6.08
N GLY A 40 -5.67 -4.74 5.39
CA GLY A 40 -6.28 -3.56 6.00
C GLY A 40 -5.29 -2.44 6.26
N LEU A 41 -5.62 -1.58 7.24
CA LEU A 41 -4.82 -0.41 7.58
C LEU A 41 -3.58 -0.82 8.39
N MET A 42 -2.46 -0.21 8.06
CA MET A 42 -1.21 -0.32 8.81
C MET A 42 -0.80 1.08 9.30
N TYR A 43 -0.34 1.18 10.53
CA TYR A 43 0.16 2.42 11.12
C TYR A 43 1.54 2.16 11.72
N ALA A 44 2.55 2.92 11.30
CA ALA A 44 3.93 2.73 11.76
C ALA A 44 4.41 1.26 11.60
N ASN A 45 4.03 0.61 10.50
CA ASN A 45 4.29 -0.81 10.19
C ASN A 45 3.60 -1.84 11.10
N GLU A 46 2.61 -1.43 11.89
CA GLU A 46 1.78 -2.33 12.71
C GLU A 46 0.34 -2.37 12.21
N ALA A 47 -0.33 -3.52 12.38
CA ALA A 47 -1.71 -3.69 11.96
C ALA A 47 -2.65 -2.85 12.84
N VAL A 48 -3.55 -2.09 12.21
CA VAL A 48 -4.58 -1.34 12.92
C VAL A 48 -5.76 -2.27 13.20
N HIS A 49 -6.02 -2.51 14.47
CA HIS A 49 -7.14 -3.33 14.91
C HIS A 49 -8.45 -2.52 15.05
N PRO A 50 -9.62 -3.15 14.86
CA PRO A 50 -10.92 -2.50 15.09
C PRO A 50 -11.00 -1.86 16.49
N GLY A 51 -11.56 -0.66 16.56
CA GLY A 51 -11.67 0.11 17.80
C GLY A 51 -10.43 0.93 18.17
N ARG A 52 -9.32 0.82 17.42
CA ARG A 52 -8.16 1.69 17.57
C ARG A 52 -8.43 3.06 16.94
N THR A 53 -8.10 4.12 17.66
CA THR A 53 -7.94 5.47 17.08
C THR A 53 -6.53 5.64 16.57
N VAL A 54 -6.40 6.16 15.34
CA VAL A 54 -5.11 6.40 14.68
C VAL A 54 -5.06 7.82 14.13
N THR A 55 -3.88 8.41 14.10
CA THR A 55 -3.67 9.68 13.42
C THR A 55 -3.66 9.45 11.92
N VAL A 56 -4.30 10.34 11.16
CA VAL A 56 -4.19 10.36 9.69
C VAL A 56 -2.97 11.21 9.35
N ASP A 57 -1.84 10.54 9.15
CA ASP A 57 -0.55 11.12 8.81
C ASP A 57 0.17 10.24 7.78
N ASP A 58 1.45 10.50 7.53
CA ASP A 58 2.30 9.77 6.59
C ASP A 58 2.52 8.29 6.95
N ASP A 59 2.32 7.91 8.21
CA ASP A 59 2.52 6.55 8.70
C ASP A 59 1.25 5.68 8.58
N LEU A 60 0.10 6.27 8.26
CA LEU A 60 -1.15 5.56 8.02
C LEU A 60 -1.24 5.09 6.55
N LEU A 61 -0.96 3.80 6.34
CA LEU A 61 -0.79 3.20 5.03
C LEU A 61 -1.84 2.13 4.73
N LEU A 62 -2.16 1.99 3.44
CA LEU A 62 -2.73 0.78 2.86
C LEU A 62 -1.69 0.13 1.96
N TYR A 63 -1.47 -1.17 2.13
CA TYR A 63 -0.55 -1.91 1.29
C TYR A 63 -1.25 -2.45 0.03
N MET A 64 -0.53 -2.38 -1.09
CA MET A 64 -0.98 -2.86 -2.39
C MET A 64 0.03 -3.85 -2.97
N VAL A 65 -0.46 -4.86 -3.67
CA VAL A 65 0.33 -5.88 -4.35
C VAL A 65 0.00 -5.95 -5.84
N LYS A 66 0.98 -6.35 -6.63
CA LYS A 66 0.84 -6.63 -8.05
C LYS A 66 1.60 -7.90 -8.41
N GLN A 67 0.96 -8.76 -9.19
CA GLN A 67 1.63 -9.90 -9.82
C GLN A 67 2.48 -9.40 -11.00
N LEU A 68 3.73 -9.87 -11.08
CA LEU A 68 4.72 -9.43 -12.07
C LEU A 68 4.72 -10.29 -13.33
#